data_AF-A0A8J3GST6-F1
#
_entry.id   AF-A0A8J3GST6-F1
#
_cell.length_a   1.000
_cell.length_b   1.000
_cell.length_c   1.000
_cell.angle_alpha   90.00
_cell.angle_beta   90.00
_cell.angle_gamma   90.00
#
_symmetry.space_group_name_H-M   'P 1'
#
loop_
_entity.id
_entity.type
_entity.pdbx_description
1 polymer ?
#
loop_
_entity_poly.entity_id
_entity_poly.type
_entity_poly.pdbx_seq_one_letter_code
_entity_poly.pdbx_strand_id
1 'polypeptide(L)'
;MSTPADPAGDDLVIVPPPPPADAPAPPAETLTPIVLPAGAPTRSPVLLLAVAIAAAAGFIVNLAGLVGFPHNAPVEQIYALGISVDLLAIVVVCGLGALMSRRGYPLRAETPLTVVALAFAVGAALLWMVAGGIASVIQLFTAEGGRYMYASAGLFFGGAIWVLAVVFGAHGYRRGGTPRNNALAIAALALAGGLAGYAIFSSLTYGLGFTN
;
A
#
# COMPACT_ATOMS: atom_id res chain seq x y z
N MET A 1 -51.51 18.24 -85.54
CA MET A 1 -50.97 17.13 -84.72
C MET A 1 -50.89 17.65 -83.28
N SER A 2 -51.90 17.31 -82.50
CA SER A 2 -52.11 17.76 -81.13
C SER A 2 -51.72 16.63 -80.18
N THR A 3 -50.71 16.90 -79.35
CA THR A 3 -50.17 15.98 -78.33
C THR A 3 -51.22 15.74 -77.23
N PRO A 4 -51.41 14.51 -76.74
CA PRO A 4 -52.34 14.23 -75.64
C PRO A 4 -51.81 14.82 -74.33
N ALA A 5 -52.69 15.41 -73.54
CA ALA A 5 -52.38 15.91 -72.21
C ALA A 5 -52.18 14.73 -71.24
N ASP A 6 -51.05 14.77 -70.53
CA ASP A 6 -50.65 13.82 -69.50
C ASP A 6 -51.57 13.96 -68.27
N PRO A 7 -52.25 12.89 -67.80
CA PRO A 7 -53.09 12.98 -66.62
C PRO A 7 -52.23 13.26 -65.39
N ALA A 8 -52.61 14.31 -64.66
CA ALA A 8 -52.01 14.74 -63.40
C ALA A 8 -51.70 13.54 -62.51
N GLY A 9 -50.41 13.34 -62.23
CA GLY A 9 -49.95 12.36 -61.27
C GLY A 9 -50.58 12.64 -59.91
N ASP A 10 -51.30 11.66 -59.39
CA ASP A 10 -51.59 11.54 -57.97
C ASP A 10 -50.24 11.43 -57.25
N ASP A 11 -49.70 12.57 -56.83
CA ASP A 11 -48.60 12.62 -55.89
C ASP A 11 -49.10 12.00 -54.58
N LEU A 12 -48.84 10.70 -54.46
CA LEU A 12 -49.07 9.91 -53.28
C LEU A 12 -48.24 10.53 -52.17
N VAL A 13 -48.87 11.42 -51.38
CA VAL A 13 -48.24 12.03 -50.21
C VAL A 13 -47.98 10.90 -49.21
N ILE A 14 -46.78 10.34 -49.27
CA ILE A 14 -46.28 9.37 -48.29
C ILE A 14 -46.11 10.15 -46.98
N VAL A 15 -47.14 10.11 -46.14
CA VAL A 15 -47.05 10.60 -44.77
C VAL A 15 -46.08 9.66 -44.04
N PRO A 16 -44.94 10.15 -43.55
CA PRO A 16 -44.02 9.31 -42.80
C PRO A 16 -44.74 8.74 -41.57
N PRO A 17 -44.46 7.49 -41.18
CA PRO A 17 -45.09 6.87 -40.02
C PRO A 17 -44.87 7.75 -38.78
N PRO A 18 -45.85 7.83 -37.87
CA PRO A 18 -45.68 8.58 -36.62
C PRO A 18 -44.42 8.09 -35.90
N PRO A 19 -43.64 9.00 -35.30
CA PRO A 19 -42.45 8.61 -34.55
C PRO A 19 -42.85 7.57 -33.48
N PRO A 20 -42.05 6.50 -33.30
CA PRO A 20 -42.35 5.48 -32.30
C PRO A 20 -42.55 6.16 -30.96
N ALA A 21 -43.70 5.89 -30.31
CA ALA A 21 -44.02 6.42 -29.00
C ALA A 21 -42.82 6.21 -28.07
N ASP A 22 -42.43 7.25 -27.33
CA ASP A 22 -41.33 7.18 -26.36
C ASP A 22 -41.53 5.94 -25.50
N ALA A 23 -40.61 4.97 -25.65
CA ALA A 23 -40.66 3.76 -24.86
C ALA A 23 -40.69 4.18 -23.39
N PRO A 24 -41.61 3.62 -22.57
CA PRO A 24 -41.67 3.97 -21.16
C PRO A 24 -40.28 3.80 -20.55
N ALA A 25 -39.81 4.85 -19.85
CA ALA A 25 -38.50 4.84 -19.23
C ALA A 25 -38.31 3.51 -18.47
N PRO A 26 -37.17 2.81 -18.67
CA PRO A 26 -36.95 1.53 -18.01
C PRO A 26 -37.18 1.73 -16.50
N PRO A 27 -37.90 0.81 -15.85
CA PRO A 27 -38.19 0.92 -14.42
C PRO A 27 -36.86 1.15 -13.69
N ALA A 28 -36.82 2.15 -12.82
CA ALA A 28 -35.62 2.50 -12.06
C ALA A 28 -35.05 1.24 -11.44
N GLU A 29 -33.85 0.85 -11.88
CA GLU A 29 -33.16 -0.35 -11.41
C GLU A 29 -33.07 -0.25 -9.88
N THR A 30 -33.92 -1.03 -9.21
CA THR A 30 -33.98 -1.01 -7.76
C THR A 30 -32.71 -1.72 -7.31
N LEU A 31 -31.71 -0.96 -6.87
CA LEU A 31 -30.45 -1.49 -6.35
C LEU A 31 -30.78 -2.43 -5.19
N THR A 32 -30.85 -3.72 -5.46
CA THR A 32 -31.03 -4.73 -4.42
C THR A 32 -29.81 -4.63 -3.51
N PRO A 33 -30.01 -4.44 -2.19
CA PRO A 33 -28.89 -4.42 -1.27
C PRO A 33 -28.14 -5.74 -1.42
N ILE A 34 -26.86 -5.66 -1.82
CA ILE A 34 -26.01 -6.84 -1.92
C ILE A 34 -25.85 -7.41 -0.52
N VAL A 35 -26.64 -8.43 -0.20
CA VAL A 35 -26.51 -9.19 1.04
C VAL A 35 -25.25 -10.03 0.91
N LEU A 36 -24.18 -9.59 1.56
CA LEU A 36 -22.92 -10.31 1.56
C LEU A 36 -23.08 -11.61 2.36
N PRO A 37 -22.60 -12.76 1.83
CA PRO A 37 -22.61 -13.99 2.60
C PRO A 37 -21.82 -13.79 3.90
N ALA A 38 -22.41 -14.23 5.01
CA ALA A 38 -21.76 -14.16 6.32
C ALA A 38 -20.40 -14.86 6.26
N GLY A 39 -19.33 -14.15 6.62
CA GLY A 39 -17.96 -14.68 6.57
C GLY A 39 -17.23 -14.45 5.24
N ALA A 40 -17.79 -13.69 4.30
CA ALA A 40 -17.07 -13.28 3.10
C ALA A 40 -15.73 -12.59 3.46
N PRO A 41 -14.61 -12.95 2.82
CA PRO A 41 -13.32 -12.35 3.10
C PRO A 41 -13.33 -10.84 2.86
N THR A 42 -12.90 -10.08 3.85
CA THR A 42 -12.82 -8.61 3.78
C THR A 42 -11.43 -8.12 4.20
N ARG A 43 -11.05 -6.91 3.75
CA ARG A 43 -9.86 -6.23 4.31
C ARG A 43 -10.06 -5.98 5.80
N SER A 44 -8.98 -6.08 6.58
CA SER A 44 -9.01 -5.73 8.00
C SER A 44 -8.67 -4.23 8.17
N PRO A 45 -9.65 -3.33 8.37
CA PRO A 45 -9.37 -1.92 8.61
C PRO A 45 -8.57 -1.73 9.90
N VAL A 46 -8.74 -2.62 10.89
CA VAL A 46 -8.00 -2.59 12.16
C VAL A 46 -6.51 -2.85 11.92
N LEU A 47 -6.15 -3.85 11.12
CA LEU A 47 -4.74 -4.13 10.82
C LEU A 47 -4.11 -2.98 10.03
N LEU A 48 -4.80 -2.47 9.00
CA LEU A 48 -4.31 -1.34 8.21
C LEU A 48 -4.08 -0.10 9.09
N LEU A 49 -5.02 0.19 9.98
CA LEU A 49 -4.89 1.29 10.94
C LEU A 49 -3.75 1.05 11.93
N ALA A 50 -3.59 -0.17 12.44
CA ALA A 50 -2.51 -0.51 13.36
C ALA A 50 -1.14 -0.35 12.71
N VAL A 51 -0.98 -0.79 11.46
CA VAL A 51 0.26 -0.59 10.68
C VAL A 51 0.51 0.90 10.43
N ALA A 52 -0.52 1.69 10.10
CA ALA A 52 -0.39 3.13 9.92
C ALA A 52 0.03 3.83 11.22
N ILE A 53 -0.56 3.47 12.36
CA ILE A 53 -0.19 4.02 13.68
C ILE A 53 1.25 3.64 14.04
N ALA A 54 1.64 2.38 13.84
CA ALA A 54 3.00 1.91 14.10
C ALA A 54 4.03 2.65 13.24
N ALA A 55 3.74 2.85 11.94
CA ALA A 55 4.60 3.62 11.04
C ALA A 55 4.68 5.10 11.45
N ALA A 56 3.57 5.70 11.89
CA ALA A 56 3.55 7.09 12.38
C ALA A 56 4.38 7.26 13.67
N ALA A 57 4.26 6.32 14.61
CA ALA A 57 5.09 6.30 15.81
C ALA A 57 6.58 6.13 15.43
N GLY A 58 6.89 5.20 14.53
CA GLY A 58 8.25 5.02 14.02
C GLY A 58 8.81 6.27 13.35
N PHE A 59 7.99 6.98 12.56
CA PHE A 59 8.35 8.25 11.93
C PHE A 59 8.73 9.31 12.97
N ILE A 60 7.90 9.49 14.00
CA ILE A 60 8.16 10.46 15.07
C ILE A 60 9.45 10.11 15.82
N VAL A 61 9.65 8.84 16.19
CA VAL A 61 10.86 8.40 16.90
C VAL A 61 12.10 8.57 16.03
N ASN A 62 12.02 8.28 14.73
CA ASN A 62 13.14 8.45 13.81
C ASN A 62 13.51 9.93 13.64
N LEU A 63 12.53 10.83 13.58
CA LEU A 63 12.77 12.28 13.55
C LEU A 63 13.38 12.79 14.86
N ALA A 64 12.94 12.27 16.01
CA ALA A 64 13.54 12.61 17.29
C ALA A 64 15.02 12.16 17.36
N GLY A 65 15.33 10.98 16.83
CA GLY A 65 16.71 10.52 16.64
C GLY A 65 17.51 11.47 15.76
N LEU A 66 16.97 11.82 14.59
CA LEU A 66 17.60 12.72 13.61
C LEU A 66 17.99 14.08 14.19
N VAL A 67 17.16 14.67 15.06
CA VAL A 67 17.47 15.96 15.72
C VAL A 67 18.76 15.88 16.56
N GLY A 68 19.07 14.71 17.10
CA GLY A 68 20.29 14.46 17.89
C GLY A 68 21.53 14.16 17.05
N PHE A 69 21.44 14.06 15.72
CA PHE A 69 22.58 13.65 14.90
C PHE A 69 23.70 14.70 14.93
N PRO A 70 24.98 14.27 14.90
CA PRO A 70 26.10 15.18 14.75
C PRO A 70 25.96 16.04 13.48
N HIS A 71 26.27 17.33 13.59
CA HIS A 71 26.11 18.28 12.48
C HIS A 71 27.08 18.00 11.32
N ASN A 72 28.17 17.30 11.59
CA ASN A 72 29.17 16.85 10.61
C ASN A 72 28.87 15.47 10.00
N ALA A 73 27.67 14.91 10.23
CA ALA A 73 27.22 13.62 9.70
C ALA A 73 26.08 13.77 8.65
N PRO A 74 26.30 14.50 7.54
CA PRO A 74 25.22 14.80 6.58
C PRO A 74 24.70 13.56 5.85
N VAL A 75 25.53 12.52 5.68
CA VAL A 75 25.13 11.29 4.99
C VAL A 75 24.11 10.52 5.82
N GLU A 76 24.36 10.41 7.13
CA GLU A 76 23.45 9.80 8.09
C GLU A 76 22.10 10.54 8.15
N GLN A 77 22.14 11.87 8.12
CA GLN A 77 20.93 12.69 8.07
C GLN A 77 20.09 12.41 6.81
N ILE A 78 20.73 12.29 5.65
CA ILE A 78 20.04 11.93 4.39
C ILE A 78 19.39 10.55 4.51
N TYR A 79 20.09 9.58 5.09
CA TYR A 79 19.54 8.22 5.26
C TYR A 79 18.33 8.23 6.18
N ALA A 80 18.42 8.93 7.32
CA ALA A 80 17.31 9.04 8.26
C ALA A 80 16.10 9.77 7.66
N LEU A 81 16.33 10.80 6.84
CA LEU A 81 15.26 11.46 6.08
C LEU A 81 14.61 10.51 5.06
N GLY A 82 15.40 9.71 4.34
CA GLY A 82 14.87 8.70 3.43
C GLY A 82 13.95 7.69 4.13
N ILE A 83 14.40 7.13 5.26
CA ILE A 83 13.58 6.23 6.09
C ILE A 83 12.31 6.93 6.59
N SER A 84 12.40 8.23 6.92
CA SER A 84 11.22 9.01 7.35
C SER A 84 10.19 9.15 6.21
N VAL A 85 10.63 9.38 4.98
CA VAL A 85 9.76 9.44 3.80
C VAL A 85 9.07 8.10 3.56
N ASP A 86 9.81 6.99 3.67
CA ASP A 86 9.27 5.64 3.54
C ASP A 86 8.19 5.35 4.60
N LEU A 87 8.45 5.69 5.86
CA LEU A 87 7.48 5.54 6.94
C LEU A 87 6.23 6.40 6.70
N LEU A 88 6.39 7.64 6.25
CA LEU A 88 5.28 8.50 5.90
C LEU A 88 4.44 7.93 4.75
N ALA A 89 5.08 7.33 3.74
CA ALA A 89 4.37 6.65 2.65
C ALA A 89 3.52 5.48 3.18
N ILE A 90 4.04 4.67 4.12
CA ILE A 90 3.28 3.61 4.78
C ILE A 90 2.08 4.19 5.55
N VAL A 91 2.27 5.27 6.31
CA VAL A 91 1.19 5.96 7.04
C VAL A 91 0.06 6.36 6.09
N VAL A 92 0.39 7.03 5.00
CA VAL A 92 -0.60 7.53 4.03
C VAL A 92 -1.33 6.37 3.36
N VAL A 93 -0.61 5.40 2.82
CA VAL A 93 -1.21 4.29 2.06
C VAL A 93 -2.05 3.39 2.95
N CYS A 94 -1.55 2.99 4.12
CA CYS A 94 -2.30 2.15 5.05
C CYS A 94 -3.44 2.92 5.74
N GLY A 95 -3.26 4.21 6.03
CA GLY A 95 -4.31 5.06 6.61
C GLY A 95 -5.50 5.25 5.65
N LEU A 96 -5.23 5.59 4.39
CA LEU A 96 -6.25 5.66 3.34
C LEU A 96 -6.90 4.29 3.11
N GLY A 97 -6.09 3.22 3.07
CA GLY A 97 -6.57 1.85 2.97
C GLY A 97 -7.53 1.47 4.09
N ALA A 98 -7.22 1.86 5.34
CA ALA A 98 -8.08 1.62 6.49
C ALA A 98 -9.41 2.38 6.37
N LEU A 99 -9.39 3.64 5.95
CA LEU A 99 -10.58 4.47 5.74
C LEU A 99 -11.49 3.86 4.67
N MET A 100 -10.93 3.48 3.52
CA MET A 100 -11.68 2.87 2.42
C MET A 100 -12.25 1.49 2.79
N SER A 101 -11.54 0.73 3.63
CA SER A 101 -11.94 -0.63 4.02
C SER A 101 -13.11 -0.66 5.01
N ARG A 102 -13.50 0.47 5.61
CA ARG A 102 -14.67 0.55 6.51
C ARG A 102 -15.99 0.19 5.82
N ARG A 103 -16.05 0.30 4.49
CA ARG A 103 -17.24 -0.05 3.69
C ARG A 103 -17.45 -1.56 3.53
N GLY A 104 -16.45 -2.39 3.86
CA GLY A 104 -16.64 -3.85 3.95
C GLY A 104 -16.84 -4.58 2.62
N TYR A 105 -16.29 -4.08 1.51
CA TYR A 105 -16.41 -4.75 0.21
C TYR A 105 -15.84 -6.17 0.24
N PRO A 106 -16.57 -7.16 -0.29
CA PRO A 106 -16.10 -8.54 -0.37
C PRO A 106 -14.92 -8.64 -1.32
N LEU A 107 -13.94 -9.47 -0.96
CA LEU A 107 -12.75 -9.72 -1.75
C LEU A 107 -12.51 -11.23 -1.88
N ARG A 108 -11.65 -11.60 -2.84
CA ARG A 108 -11.17 -12.99 -2.95
C ARG A 108 -10.41 -13.37 -1.68
N ALA A 109 -10.64 -14.60 -1.21
CA ALA A 109 -9.99 -15.17 -0.02
C ALA A 109 -8.47 -15.26 -0.19
N GLU A 110 -8.04 -15.59 -1.40
CA GLU A 110 -6.64 -15.71 -1.78
C GLU A 110 -6.23 -14.57 -2.70
N THR A 111 -5.03 -14.05 -2.48
CA THR A 111 -4.45 -12.99 -3.30
C THR A 111 -2.98 -13.29 -3.52
N PRO A 112 -2.42 -13.13 -4.73
CA PRO A 112 -0.99 -13.27 -4.95
C PRO A 112 -0.17 -12.22 -4.19
N LEU A 113 -0.83 -11.16 -3.71
CA LEU A 113 -0.24 -10.00 -3.08
C LEU A 113 0.46 -10.32 -1.76
N THR A 114 0.05 -11.36 -1.02
CA THR A 114 0.75 -11.81 0.20
C THR A 114 2.06 -12.54 -0.11
N VAL A 115 2.11 -13.29 -1.22
CA VAL A 115 3.33 -13.94 -1.70
C VAL A 115 4.32 -12.89 -2.18
N VAL A 116 3.84 -11.90 -2.94
CA VAL A 116 4.66 -10.75 -3.37
C VAL A 116 5.15 -9.95 -2.17
N ALA A 117 4.31 -9.71 -1.16
CA ALA A 117 4.71 -9.05 0.08
C ALA A 117 5.86 -9.77 0.78
N LEU A 118 5.75 -11.10 0.92
CA LEU A 118 6.80 -11.91 1.54
C LEU A 118 8.08 -11.91 0.69
N ALA A 119 7.96 -12.02 -0.63
CA ALA A 119 9.11 -11.96 -1.53
C ALA A 119 9.86 -10.62 -1.40
N PHE A 120 9.14 -9.50 -1.32
CA PHE A 120 9.73 -8.19 -1.06
C PHE A 120 10.32 -8.07 0.34
N ALA A 121 9.67 -8.64 1.38
CA ALA A 121 10.22 -8.63 2.73
C ALA A 121 11.56 -9.39 2.79
N VAL A 122 11.64 -10.55 2.15
CA VAL A 122 12.88 -11.33 2.03
C VAL A 122 13.92 -10.58 1.21
N GLY A 123 13.54 -10.00 0.07
CA GLY A 123 14.43 -9.19 -0.76
C GLY A 123 15.01 -7.99 0.00
N ALA A 124 14.19 -7.29 0.78
CA ALA A 124 14.61 -6.19 1.64
C ALA A 124 15.58 -6.67 2.74
N ALA A 125 15.30 -7.80 3.37
CA ALA A 125 16.19 -8.38 4.38
C ALA A 125 17.55 -8.75 3.78
N LEU A 126 17.57 -9.37 2.59
CA LEU A 126 18.80 -9.71 1.89
C LEU A 126 19.59 -8.46 1.49
N LEU A 127 18.92 -7.43 0.96
CA LEU A 127 19.57 -6.18 0.61
C LEU A 127 20.16 -5.48 1.84
N TRP A 128 19.44 -5.48 2.96
CA TRP A 128 19.93 -5.02 4.25
C TRP A 128 21.14 -5.81 4.74
N MET A 129 21.11 -7.14 4.65
CA MET A 129 22.24 -8.00 5.03
C MET A 129 23.50 -7.68 4.21
N VAL A 130 23.36 -7.55 2.88
CA VAL A 130 24.48 -7.28 1.96
C VAL A 130 25.02 -5.86 2.12
N ALA A 131 24.16 -4.89 2.41
CA ALA A 131 24.54 -3.48 2.57
C ALA A 131 25.22 -3.15 3.92
N GLY A 132 25.56 -4.16 4.72
CA GLY A 132 26.27 -3.98 6.00
C GLY A 132 25.41 -4.23 7.25
N GLY A 133 24.15 -4.65 7.09
CA GLY A 133 23.24 -4.92 8.20
C GLY A 133 23.78 -5.94 9.21
N ILE A 134 24.34 -7.06 8.73
CA ILE A 134 24.91 -8.09 9.63
C ILE A 134 26.09 -7.52 10.43
N ALA A 135 27.00 -6.80 9.75
CA ALA A 135 28.15 -6.18 10.40
C ALA A 135 27.70 -5.15 11.45
N SER A 136 26.66 -4.36 11.15
CA SER A 136 26.10 -3.39 12.09
C SER A 136 25.47 -4.03 13.33
N VAL A 137 24.84 -5.21 13.18
CA VAL A 137 24.33 -5.98 14.34
C VAL A 137 25.48 -6.48 15.20
N ILE A 138 26.54 -7.02 14.59
CA ILE A 138 27.72 -7.47 15.34
C ILE A 138 28.35 -6.30 16.11
N GLN A 139 28.53 -5.15 15.46
CA GLN A 139 29.09 -3.93 16.09
C GLN A 139 28.27 -3.43 17.28
N LEU A 140 26.94 -3.59 17.23
CA LEU A 140 26.05 -3.27 18.34
C LEU A 140 26.35 -4.13 19.58
N PHE A 141 26.75 -5.39 19.39
CA PHE A 141 27.08 -6.31 20.48
C PHE A 141 28.55 -6.26 20.92
N THR A 142 29.47 -5.75 20.08
CA THR A 142 30.90 -5.63 20.41
C THR A 142 31.29 -4.28 21.02
N ALA A 143 30.33 -3.38 21.26
CA ALA A 143 30.54 -2.03 21.81
C ALA A 143 31.48 -1.14 20.98
N GLU A 144 31.74 -1.49 19.72
CA GLU A 144 32.62 -0.71 18.84
C GLU A 144 31.95 0.54 18.26
N GLY A 145 30.67 0.78 18.56
CA GLY A 145 29.92 1.95 18.10
C GLY A 145 29.69 1.92 16.60
N GLY A 146 28.59 1.31 16.16
CA GLY A 146 28.24 1.25 14.74
C GLY A 146 27.66 2.57 14.22
N ARG A 147 28.12 3.00 13.03
CA ARG A 147 27.55 4.17 12.34
C ARG A 147 26.16 3.86 11.82
N TYR A 148 25.23 4.79 12.02
CA TYR A 148 23.84 4.69 11.56
C TYR A 148 23.72 4.36 10.06
N MET A 149 24.63 4.90 9.24
CA MET A 149 24.66 4.67 7.80
C MET A 149 24.68 3.17 7.44
N TYR A 150 25.46 2.34 8.12
CA TYR A 150 25.56 0.91 7.81
C TYR A 150 24.33 0.13 8.26
N ALA A 151 23.75 0.52 9.39
CA ALA A 151 22.53 -0.09 9.92
C ALA A 151 21.31 0.17 9.00
N SER A 152 21.28 1.31 8.32
CA SER A 152 20.14 1.76 7.51
C SER A 152 20.35 1.67 6.00
N ALA A 153 21.58 1.48 5.51
CA ALA A 153 21.93 1.52 4.08
C ALA A 153 21.01 0.68 3.19
N GLY A 154 20.82 -0.60 3.53
CA GLY A 154 20.01 -1.47 2.68
C GLY A 154 18.51 -1.16 2.73
N LEU A 155 18.02 -0.55 3.81
CA LEU A 155 16.64 -0.05 3.86
C LEU A 155 16.50 1.25 3.06
N PHE A 156 17.51 2.13 3.12
CA PHE A 156 17.52 3.36 2.33
C PHE A 156 17.54 3.08 0.82
N PHE A 157 18.48 2.26 0.35
CA PHE A 157 18.55 1.88 -1.08
C PHE A 157 17.41 0.93 -1.48
N GLY A 158 16.92 0.15 -0.53
CA GLY A 158 15.78 -0.75 -0.70
C GLY A 158 14.43 -0.13 -0.38
N GLY A 159 14.33 1.20 -0.28
CA GLY A 159 13.17 1.90 0.29
C GLY A 159 11.84 1.39 -0.24
N ALA A 160 11.70 1.41 -1.56
CA ALA A 160 10.52 0.92 -2.25
C ALA A 160 10.21 -0.56 -1.94
N ILE A 161 11.22 -1.42 -1.86
CA ILE A 161 11.04 -2.86 -1.66
C ILE A 161 10.43 -3.14 -0.27
N TRP A 162 11.00 -2.57 0.79
CA TRP A 162 10.51 -2.84 2.14
C TRP A 162 9.17 -2.14 2.42
N VAL A 163 8.96 -0.94 1.86
CA VAL A 163 7.65 -0.25 1.91
C VAL A 163 6.57 -1.08 1.23
N LEU A 164 6.85 -1.59 0.02
CA LEU A 164 5.90 -2.45 -0.70
C LEU A 164 5.63 -3.75 0.04
N ALA A 165 6.63 -4.34 0.71
CA ALA A 165 6.43 -5.50 1.57
C ALA A 165 5.41 -5.22 2.69
N VAL A 166 5.52 -4.07 3.37
CA VAL A 166 4.58 -3.66 4.42
C VAL A 166 3.20 -3.38 3.86
N VAL A 167 3.12 -2.56 2.81
CA VAL A 167 1.85 -2.15 2.19
C VAL A 167 1.11 -3.37 1.67
N PHE A 168 1.79 -4.25 0.93
CA PHE A 168 1.19 -5.47 0.42
C PHE A 168 0.87 -6.46 1.54
N GLY A 169 1.72 -6.64 2.54
CA GLY A 169 1.41 -7.48 3.70
C GLY A 169 0.11 -7.04 4.38
N ALA A 170 -0.02 -5.75 4.67
CA ALA A 170 -1.21 -5.19 5.30
C ALA A 170 -2.46 -5.27 4.41
N HIS A 171 -2.33 -4.96 3.11
CA HIS A 171 -3.44 -5.00 2.15
C HIS A 171 -3.80 -6.41 1.69
N GLY A 172 -2.92 -7.39 1.86
CA GLY A 172 -3.12 -8.80 1.49
C GLY A 172 -3.79 -9.61 2.58
N TYR A 173 -3.70 -9.17 3.84
CA TYR A 173 -4.39 -9.77 4.96
C TYR A 173 -5.93 -9.70 4.80
N ARG A 174 -6.61 -10.81 5.07
CA ARG A 174 -8.07 -10.92 4.93
C ARG A 174 -8.70 -11.47 6.21
N ARG A 175 -9.66 -10.74 6.77
CA ARG A 175 -10.53 -11.28 7.82
C ARG A 175 -11.46 -12.31 7.18
N GLY A 176 -11.44 -13.55 7.68
CA GLY A 176 -12.14 -14.68 7.06
C GLY A 176 -11.44 -15.29 5.84
N GLY A 177 -10.19 -14.89 5.54
CA GLY A 177 -9.37 -15.52 4.50
C GLY A 177 -8.73 -16.84 4.93
N THR A 178 -7.96 -17.46 4.02
CA THR A 178 -7.25 -18.71 4.33
C THR A 178 -6.13 -18.48 5.36
N PRO A 179 -5.91 -19.42 6.30
CA PRO A 179 -4.91 -19.25 7.36
C PRO A 179 -3.49 -19.12 6.81
N ARG A 180 -3.18 -19.86 5.74
CA ARG A 180 -1.90 -19.76 5.03
C ARG A 180 -1.64 -18.34 4.51
N ASN A 181 -2.61 -17.74 3.82
CA ASN A 181 -2.46 -16.40 3.25
C ASN A 181 -2.24 -15.34 4.35
N ASN A 182 -2.96 -15.46 5.46
CA ASN A 182 -2.79 -14.56 6.59
C ASN A 182 -1.43 -14.76 7.28
N ALA A 183 -0.94 -16.00 7.41
CA ALA A 183 0.39 -16.27 7.96
C ALA A 183 1.49 -15.63 7.10
N LEU A 184 1.41 -15.75 5.77
CA LEU A 184 2.36 -15.10 4.85
C LEU A 184 2.35 -13.57 4.98
N ALA A 185 1.16 -12.97 5.08
CA ALA A 185 0.99 -11.54 5.30
C ALA A 185 1.64 -11.08 6.62
N ILE A 186 1.38 -11.79 7.72
CA ILE A 186 1.95 -11.49 9.03
C ILE A 186 3.46 -11.69 9.03
N ALA A 187 3.97 -12.74 8.40
CA ALA A 187 5.41 -12.98 8.27
C ALA A 187 6.11 -11.84 7.51
N ALA A 188 5.51 -11.37 6.41
CA ALA A 188 6.04 -10.24 5.65
C ALA A 188 6.06 -8.95 6.50
N LEU A 189 4.98 -8.68 7.24
CA LEU A 189 4.88 -7.52 8.14
C LEU A 189 5.87 -7.61 9.30
N ALA A 190 6.03 -8.78 9.91
CA ALA A 190 6.97 -8.99 11.01
C ALA A 190 8.42 -8.80 10.56
N LEU A 191 8.78 -9.34 9.39
CA LEU A 191 10.12 -9.20 8.83
C LEU A 191 10.43 -7.75 8.46
N ALA A 192 9.59 -7.11 7.64
CA ALA A 192 9.80 -5.73 7.22
C ALA A 192 9.69 -4.74 8.40
N GLY A 193 8.75 -4.97 9.31
CA GLY A 193 8.60 -4.19 10.54
C GLY A 193 9.78 -4.35 11.50
N GLY A 194 10.37 -5.54 11.59
CA GLY A 194 11.59 -5.78 12.35
C GLY A 194 12.79 -5.01 11.79
N LEU A 195 12.96 -4.98 10.46
CA LEU A 195 14.00 -4.17 9.81
C LEU A 195 13.79 -2.66 10.08
N ALA A 196 12.56 -2.17 9.91
CA ALA A 196 12.24 -0.78 10.22
C ALA A 196 12.49 -0.45 11.70
N GLY A 197 12.07 -1.34 12.60
CA GLY A 197 12.31 -1.21 14.04
C GLY A 197 13.79 -1.14 14.38
N TYR A 198 14.62 -1.98 13.74
CA TYR A 198 16.08 -1.92 13.89
C TYR A 198 16.65 -0.57 13.41
N ALA A 199 16.26 -0.08 12.24
CA ALA A 199 16.71 1.22 11.74
C ALA A 199 16.29 2.39 12.64
N ILE A 200 15.05 2.38 13.14
CA ILE A 200 14.56 3.41 14.06
C ILE A 200 15.34 3.36 15.39
N PHE A 201 15.57 2.16 15.92
CA PHE A 201 16.38 1.96 17.12
C PHE A 201 17.80 2.49 16.92
N SER A 202 18.46 2.13 15.80
CA SER A 202 19.79 2.64 15.46
C SER A 202 19.83 4.16 15.31
N SER A 203 18.77 4.77 14.75
CA SER A 203 18.65 6.23 14.65
C SER A 203 18.62 6.86 16.04
N LEU A 204 17.81 6.30 16.96
CA LEU A 204 17.70 6.79 18.31
C LEU A 204 19.01 6.65 19.08
N THR A 205 19.68 5.50 19.02
CA THR A 205 20.96 5.28 19.71
C THR A 205 22.06 6.18 19.18
N TYR A 206 22.10 6.40 17.87
CA TYR A 206 23.05 7.30 17.23
C TYR A 206 22.81 8.75 17.61
N GLY A 207 21.55 9.22 17.55
CA GLY A 207 21.17 10.58 17.96
C GLY A 207 21.38 10.86 19.46
N LEU A 208 21.34 9.84 20.31
CA LEU A 208 21.66 9.96 21.74
C LEU A 208 23.18 9.87 22.04
N GLY A 209 24.02 9.63 21.03
CA GLY A 209 25.47 9.50 21.22
C GLY A 209 25.90 8.20 21.89
N PHE A 210 25.04 7.17 21.90
CA PHE A 210 25.43 5.82 22.36
C PHE A 210 26.26 5.06 21.33
N THR A 211 26.26 5.53 20.08
CA THR A 211 27.08 4.98 18.99
C THR A 211 27.79 6.11 18.24
N ASN A 212 28.90 5.78 17.56
CA ASN A 212 29.77 6.71 16.84
C ASN A 212 29.39 6.85 15.36
#